data_AF-A0A950S0X2-F1
#
_entry.id   AF-A0A950S0X2-F1
#
_cell.length_a   1.000
_cell.length_b   1.000
_cell.length_c   1.000
_cell.angle_alpha   90.00
_cell.angle_beta   90.00
_cell.angle_gamma   90.00
#
_symmetry.space_group_name_H-M   'P 1'
#
loop_
_entity.id
_entity.type
_entity.pdbx_description
1 polymer ?
#
loop_
_entity_poly.entity_id
_entity_poly.type
_entity_poly.pdbx_seq_one_letter_code
_entity_poly.pdbx_strand_id
1 'polypeptide(L)'
;ARMRVALRHAELAAEPVGRIFQQEKVEIDLTRRLVRREGHEVHLTPTEYGLLRYLVQNAGRVVTHGQLLRSVLGDGYEDAIGS
;
A
#
# COMPACT_ATOMS: atom_id res chain seq x y z
N ALA A 1 0.89 21.09 -20.61
CA ALA A 1 1.65 19.83 -20.42
C ALA A 1 1.05 19.04 -19.25
N ARG A 2 0.32 17.94 -19.52
CA ARG A 2 -0.23 17.01 -18.50
C ARG A 2 -0.06 15.53 -18.89
N MET A 3 0.00 15.24 -20.19
CA MET A 3 0.18 13.87 -20.72
C MET A 3 1.51 13.22 -20.31
N ARG A 4 2.58 13.99 -20.13
CA ARG A 4 3.92 13.45 -19.85
C ARG A 4 4.06 12.87 -18.42
N VAL A 5 3.27 13.37 -17.46
CA VAL A 5 3.27 12.88 -16.06
C VAL A 5 2.43 11.62 -15.92
N ALA A 6 1.27 11.57 -16.57
CA ALA A 6 0.41 10.39 -16.57
C ALA A 6 1.09 9.17 -17.23
N LEU A 7 1.85 9.38 -18.31
CA LEU A 7 2.61 8.32 -18.97
C LEU A 7 3.77 7.80 -18.11
N ARG A 8 4.46 8.68 -17.37
CA ARG A 8 5.53 8.26 -16.44
C ARG A 8 4.98 7.45 -15.26
N HIS A 9 3.77 7.76 -14.81
CA HIS A 9 3.06 6.94 -13.81
C HIS A 9 2.58 5.59 -14.38
N ALA A 10 2.22 5.54 -15.66
CA ALA A 10 1.83 4.29 -16.33
C ALA A 10 3.04 3.38 -16.61
N GLU A 11 4.22 3.93 -16.93
CA GLU A 11 5.47 3.17 -17.06
C GLU A 11 5.93 2.58 -15.73
N LEU A 12 5.80 3.30 -14.61
CA LEU A 12 6.05 2.75 -13.27
C LEU A 12 5.07 1.64 -12.87
N ALA A 13 3.90 1.56 -13.52
CA ALA A 13 2.90 0.52 -13.28
C ALA A 13 3.08 -0.72 -14.17
N ALA A 14 4.03 -0.69 -15.12
CA ALA A 14 4.16 -1.67 -16.20
C ALA A 14 5.44 -2.52 -16.16
N GLU A 15 6.09 -2.67 -15.00
CA GLU A 15 7.19 -3.64 -14.82
C GLU A 15 6.72 -4.85 -13.99
N PRO A 16 6.55 -6.03 -14.60
CA PRO A 16 6.09 -7.22 -13.90
C PRO A 16 7.27 -8.10 -13.44
N VAL A 17 8.16 -7.64 -12.54
CA VAL A 17 9.07 -8.54 -11.80
C VAL A 17 9.43 -7.96 -10.42
N GLY A 18 8.74 -8.46 -9.38
CA GLY A 18 9.01 -8.13 -7.98
C GLY A 18 8.26 -6.89 -7.49
N ARG A 19 7.27 -7.07 -6.60
CA ARG A 19 6.41 -6.01 -6.05
C ARG A 19 7.19 -5.06 -5.12
N ILE A 20 8.12 -4.29 -5.68
CA ILE A 20 8.87 -3.27 -4.97
C ILE A 20 8.22 -1.92 -5.29
N PHE A 21 7.54 -1.32 -4.32
CA PHE A 21 7.08 0.06 -4.41
C PHE A 21 8.21 0.98 -3.92
N GLN A 22 8.63 1.93 -4.75
CA GLN A 22 9.64 2.93 -4.38
C GLN A 22 9.12 4.34 -4.59
N GLN A 23 9.20 5.16 -3.54
CA GLN A 23 8.92 6.59 -3.60
C GLN A 23 9.96 7.33 -2.78
N GLU A 24 10.89 8.03 -3.44
CA GLU A 24 12.02 8.83 -2.92
C GLU A 24 12.77 8.27 -1.69
N LYS A 25 12.09 8.18 -0.55
CA LYS A 25 12.60 7.74 0.74
C LYS A 25 12.00 6.44 1.23
N VAL A 26 11.04 5.82 0.54
CA VAL A 26 10.32 4.64 1.00
C VAL A 26 10.44 3.53 -0.03
N GLU A 27 10.83 2.35 0.43
CA GLU A 27 10.88 1.11 -0.36
C GLU A 27 10.01 0.05 0.33
N ILE A 28 9.16 -0.63 -0.42
CA ILE A 28 8.27 -1.67 0.11
C ILE A 28 8.38 -2.89 -0.81
N ASP A 29 8.95 -3.97 -0.30
CA ASP A 29 8.95 -5.28 -0.96
C ASP A 29 7.79 -6.12 -0.39
N LEU A 30 6.71 -6.20 -1.14
CA LEU A 30 5.52 -6.95 -0.72
C LEU A 30 5.72 -8.48 -0.75
N THR A 31 6.73 -8.96 -1.47
CA THR A 31 7.07 -10.40 -1.53
C THR A 31 7.81 -10.79 -0.26
N ARG A 32 8.81 -10.00 0.14
CA ARG A 32 9.63 -10.23 1.34
C ARG A 32 9.00 -9.68 2.62
N ARG A 33 7.88 -8.95 2.50
CA ARG A 33 7.24 -8.19 3.59
C ARG A 33 8.23 -7.25 4.29
N LEU A 34 9.05 -6.59 3.49
CA LEU A 34 10.11 -5.69 3.96
C LEU A 34 9.75 -4.26 3.62
N VAL A 35 9.88 -3.36 4.59
CA VAL A 35 9.68 -1.92 4.41
C VAL A 35 10.94 -1.20 4.83
N ARG A 36 11.45 -0.31 3.99
CA ARG A 36 12.60 0.54 4.30
C ARG A 36 12.24 2.01 4.13
N ARG A 37 12.74 2.83 5.04
CA ARG A 37 12.70 4.29 4.95
C ARG A 37 14.11 4.84 5.01
N GLU A 38 14.49 5.61 4.00
CA GLU A 38 15.84 6.17 3.84
C GLU A 38 16.92 5.07 3.99
N GLY A 39 16.68 3.91 3.39
CA GLY A 39 17.57 2.73 3.46
C GLY A 39 17.49 1.91 4.75
N HIS A 40 16.78 2.37 5.80
CA HIS A 40 16.67 1.67 7.08
C HIS A 40 15.39 0.83 7.15
N GLU A 41 15.52 -0.41 7.61
CA GLU A 41 14.36 -1.29 7.80
C GLU A 41 13.42 -0.76 8.89
N VAL A 42 12.13 -0.71 8.57
CA VAL A 42 11.06 -0.29 9.47
C VAL A 42 10.22 -1.52 9.82
N HIS A 43 10.20 -1.85 11.11
CA HIS A 43 9.34 -2.92 11.61
C HIS A 43 7.92 -2.39 11.77
N LEU A 44 6.97 -3.04 11.10
CA LEU A 44 5.55 -2.73 11.20
C LEU A 44 4.85 -3.84 11.97
N THR A 45 3.86 -3.48 12.77
CA THR A 45 2.90 -4.44 13.32
C THR A 45 2.11 -5.11 12.18
N PRO A 46 1.49 -6.27 12.40
CA PRO A 46 0.68 -6.94 11.38
C PRO A 46 -0.41 -6.04 10.78
N THR A 47 -1.05 -5.23 11.62
CA THR A 47 -2.09 -4.27 11.26
C THR A 47 -1.56 -3.15 10.36
N GLU A 48 -0.43 -2.53 10.74
CA GLU A 48 0.21 -1.47 9.96
C GLU A 48 0.69 -1.98 8.60
N TYR A 49 1.27 -3.19 8.56
CA TYR A 49 1.68 -3.81 7.30
C TYR A 49 0.48 -4.14 6.41
N GLY A 50 -0.62 -4.63 6.99
CA GLY A 50 -1.87 -4.88 6.27
C GLY A 50 -2.43 -3.61 5.62
N LEU A 51 -2.46 -2.51 6.38
CA LEU A 51 -2.87 -1.20 5.90
C LEU A 51 -2.00 -0.72 4.74
N LEU A 52 -0.68 -0.74 4.94
CA LEU A 52 0.28 -0.28 3.93
C LEU A 52 0.17 -1.10 2.63
N ARG A 53 0.08 -2.43 2.74
CA ARG A 53 -0.12 -3.33 1.60
C ARG A 53 -1.40 -2.98 0.84
N TYR A 54 -2.50 -2.74 1.54
CA TYR A 54 -3.77 -2.39 0.90
C TYR A 54 -3.68 -1.05 0.14
N LEU A 55 -3.04 -0.05 0.75
CA LEU A 55 -2.82 1.25 0.12
C LEU A 55 -1.94 1.14 -1.14
N VAL A 56 -0.84 0.39 -1.06
CA VAL A 56 0.06 0.17 -2.21
C VAL A 56 -0.64 -0.57 -3.34
N GLN A 57 -1.46 -1.59 -3.02
CA GLN A 57 -2.24 -2.34 -4.03
C GLN A 57 -3.34 -1.50 -4.69
N ASN A 58 -3.82 -0.46 -4.01
CA ASN A 58 -4.84 0.47 -4.51
C ASN A 58 -4.27 1.85 -4.85
N ALA A 59 -2.94 1.95 -5.06
CA ALA A 59 -2.29 3.21 -5.35
C ALA A 59 -2.94 3.91 -6.56
N GLY A 60 -3.15 5.22 -6.43
CA GLY A 60 -3.84 6.03 -7.45
C GLY A 60 -5.38 5.98 -7.39
N ARG A 61 -5.97 5.27 -6.42
CA ARG A 61 -7.42 5.28 -6.16
C ARG A 61 -7.74 5.92 -4.82
N VAL A 62 -8.90 6.56 -4.72
CA VAL A 62 -9.42 7.03 -3.42
C VAL A 62 -9.84 5.82 -2.61
N VAL A 63 -9.26 5.71 -1.42
CA VAL A 63 -9.57 4.66 -0.46
C VAL A 63 -10.36 5.28 0.69
N THR A 64 -11.54 4.74 0.99
CA THR A 64 -12.41 5.22 2.07
C THR A 64 -12.06 4.58 3.41
N HIS A 65 -12.44 5.23 4.51
CA HIS A 65 -12.24 4.71 5.86
C HIS A 65 -12.87 3.31 6.07
N GLY A 66 -14.10 3.09 5.56
CA GLY A 66 -14.76 1.79 5.66
C GLY A 66 -14.06 0.68 4.87
N GLN A 67 -13.42 1.02 3.73
CA GLN A 67 -12.62 0.06 2.97
C GLN A 67 -11.33 -0.31 3.72
N LEU A 68 -10.69 0.66 4.36
CA LEU A 68 -9.50 0.41 5.20
C LEU A 68 -9.81 -0.52 6.35
N LEU A 69 -10.86 -0.20 7.13
CA LEU A 69 -11.24 -1.01 8.29
C LEU A 69 -11.50 -2.47 7.91
N ARG A 70 -12.31 -2.73 6.85
CA ARG A 70 -12.56 -4.09 6.37
C ARG A 70 -11.29 -4.81 5.91
N SER A 71 -10.39 -4.10 5.24
CA SER A 71 -9.16 -4.72 4.70
C SER A 71 -8.14 -5.14 5.76
N VAL A 72 -8.14 -4.49 6.92
CA VAL A 72 -7.13 -4.69 7.98
C VAL A 72 -7.68 -5.52 9.15
N LEU A 73 -8.97 -5.38 9.47
CA LEU A 73 -9.60 -6.02 10.62
C LEU A 73 -10.37 -7.30 10.24
N GLY A 74 -10.63 -7.52 8.95
CA GLY A 74 -11.49 -8.60 8.46
C GLY A 74 -12.98 -8.35 8.75
N ASP A 75 -13.83 -9.29 8.35
CA ASP A 75 -15.30 -9.23 8.55
C ASP A 75 -15.73 -9.19 10.03
N GLY A 76 -14.81 -9.37 10.98
CA GLY A 76 -15.08 -9.34 12.42
C GLY A 76 -15.21 -7.94 13.06
N TYR A 77 -15.23 -6.86 12.26
CA TYR A 77 -15.46 -5.50 12.79
C TYR A 77 -16.93 -5.06 12.74
N GLU A 78 -17.80 -5.78 12.02
CA GLU A 78 -19.25 -5.51 12.03
C GLU A 78 -19.87 -5.79 13.42
N ASP A 79 -19.29 -6.73 14.19
CA ASP A 79 -19.72 -7.03 15.57
C ASP A 79 -19.25 -6.01 16.62
N ALA A 80 -18.27 -5.16 16.30
CA ALA A 80 -17.68 -4.21 17.26
C ALA A 80 -18.38 -2.83 17.28
N ILE A 81 -19.25 -2.56 16.32
CA ILE A 81 -20.03 -1.32 16.24
C ILE A 81 -21.55 -1.58 16.20
N GLY A 82 -21.97 -2.85 16.10
CA GLY A 82 -23.36 -3.28 16.16
C GLY A 82 -23.72 -3.84 17.53
N SER A 83 -24.14 -2.97 18.45
CA SER A 83 -25.11 -3.32 19.49
C SER A 83 -26.52 -3.12 18.97
#